data_AF-A0A1I4TSE7-F1
#
_entry.id   AF-A0A1I4TSE7-F1
#
_cell.length_a   1.000
_cell.length_b   1.000
_cell.length_c   1.000
_cell.angle_alpha   90.00
_cell.angle_beta   90.00
_cell.angle_gamma   90.00
#
_symmetry.space_group_name_H-M   'P 1'
#
loop_
_entity.id
_entity.type
_entity.pdbx_description
1 polymer ?
#
loop_
_entity_poly.entity_id
_entity_poly.type
_entity_poly.pdbx_seq_one_letter_code
_entity_poly.pdbx_strand_id
1 'polypeptide(L)'
;MSARESSRLEAEGLFKVFGRRPDDAVDRLRAGADREELRAEGTTAAVIDASFTVEPGEIFVVMGLSGSGKSTLLRMLNGLLEPTAGHVRFGGRDLTAIDDRELRAVRATGISMVFQHFALFPHRSVLENAAYGLEVQGVPRAERLRRATEALALCGLAGWEKSWPDELSGGMQQRVGLARALATDADVLLMDESFSALDPLIRRDMQDQLLELQQTLKKTIVFITHDLNEAMRLGDRIAVMRDGRIVQTGTAEDILIRPADDYVASFTQDVDRSRVLTARAVMDTAVRGDEADCGCGTATPDMPFADLCALSARLSHPVAVLDGKGALVGVVPQRRLIGFLGDRDGRDSQDGRPDPQGAAPVPCDAPRDKAVRAVKASA
;
A
#
# COMPACT_ATOMS: atom_id res chain seq x y z
N MET A 1 -20.22 14.04 -11.15
CA MET A 1 -19.15 13.18 -10.60
C MET A 1 -17.84 13.88 -10.87
N SER A 2 -17.11 14.20 -9.81
CA SER A 2 -15.77 14.79 -9.94
C SER A 2 -14.87 13.80 -10.67
N ALA A 3 -13.89 14.26 -11.47
CA ALA A 3 -12.91 13.39 -12.14
C ALA A 3 -12.12 12.49 -11.17
N ARG A 4 -12.21 12.74 -9.86
CA ARG A 4 -11.67 11.87 -8.81
C ARG A 4 -12.56 10.67 -8.48
N GLU A 5 -13.88 10.75 -8.58
CA GLU A 5 -14.77 9.62 -8.21
C GLU A 5 -14.75 8.47 -9.22
N SER A 6 -14.25 8.69 -10.45
CA SER A 6 -14.33 7.68 -11.52
C SER A 6 -13.43 6.47 -11.31
N SER A 7 -12.33 6.59 -10.57
CA SER A 7 -11.34 5.51 -10.39
C SER A 7 -11.42 4.81 -9.04
N ARG A 8 -12.39 5.17 -8.19
CA ARG A 8 -12.59 4.56 -6.88
C ARG A 8 -13.02 3.10 -7.04
N LEU A 9 -12.38 2.19 -6.32
CA LEU A 9 -12.69 0.77 -6.32
C LEU A 9 -13.18 0.35 -4.92
N GLU A 10 -14.31 -0.33 -4.87
CA GLU A 10 -14.97 -0.75 -3.65
C GLU A 10 -15.27 -2.26 -3.70
N ALA A 11 -14.91 -2.95 -2.62
CA ALA A 11 -15.31 -4.32 -2.35
C ALA A 11 -16.23 -4.31 -1.12
N GLU A 12 -17.43 -4.89 -1.25
CA GLU A 12 -18.40 -4.95 -0.16
C GLU A 12 -18.84 -6.39 0.06
N GLY A 13 -18.51 -6.93 1.24
CA GLY A 13 -18.94 -8.25 1.69
C GLY A 13 -18.60 -9.37 0.72
N LEU A 14 -17.41 -9.35 0.11
CA LEU A 14 -17.04 -10.32 -0.92
C LEU A 14 -16.80 -11.71 -0.35
N PHE A 15 -17.44 -12.70 -0.95
CA PHE A 15 -17.18 -14.12 -0.73
C PHE A 15 -16.78 -14.79 -2.04
N LYS A 16 -15.83 -15.71 -1.98
CA LYS A 16 -15.62 -16.70 -3.03
C LYS A 16 -15.46 -18.08 -2.44
N VAL A 17 -16.40 -18.94 -2.78
CA VAL A 17 -16.41 -20.35 -2.38
C VAL A 17 -16.37 -21.24 -3.62
N PHE A 18 -15.47 -22.21 -3.62
CA PHE A 18 -15.37 -23.27 -4.61
C PHE A 18 -15.90 -24.57 -4.03
N GLY A 19 -16.79 -25.26 -4.73
CA GLY A 19 -17.38 -26.51 -4.25
C GLY A 19 -18.76 -26.77 -4.84
N ARG A 20 -19.44 -27.81 -4.36
CA ARG A 20 -20.76 -28.23 -4.88
C ARG A 20 -21.91 -27.31 -4.49
N ARG A 21 -21.85 -26.67 -3.32
CA ARG A 21 -22.92 -25.80 -2.78
C ARG A 21 -22.31 -24.52 -2.20
N PRO A 22 -21.84 -23.60 -3.06
CA PRO A 22 -21.12 -22.42 -2.62
C PRO A 22 -22.01 -21.45 -1.81
N ASP A 23 -23.30 -21.34 -2.14
CA ASP A 23 -24.23 -20.43 -1.44
C ASP A 23 -24.53 -20.89 0.00
N ASP A 24 -24.81 -22.18 0.18
CA ASP A 24 -24.98 -22.81 1.51
C ASP A 24 -23.74 -22.61 2.39
N ALA A 25 -22.55 -22.74 1.79
CA ALA A 25 -21.31 -22.49 2.49
C ALA A 25 -21.12 -21.01 2.87
N VAL A 26 -21.60 -20.05 2.06
CA VAL A 26 -21.60 -18.64 2.44
C VAL A 26 -22.51 -18.40 3.65
N ASP A 27 -23.71 -18.98 3.66
CA ASP A 27 -24.64 -18.82 4.79
C ASP A 27 -24.08 -19.43 6.08
N ARG A 28 -23.42 -20.60 5.99
CA ARG A 28 -22.69 -21.20 7.11
C ARG A 28 -21.54 -20.32 7.60
N LEU A 29 -20.75 -19.74 6.68
CA LEU A 29 -19.66 -18.83 7.05
C LEU A 29 -20.17 -17.55 7.74
N ARG A 30 -21.32 -17.01 7.30
CA ARG A 30 -22.00 -15.89 7.96
C ARG A 30 -22.49 -16.27 9.36
N ALA A 31 -22.91 -17.52 9.56
CA ALA A 31 -23.29 -18.06 10.85
C ALA A 31 -22.09 -18.40 11.77
N GLY A 32 -20.85 -18.19 11.32
CA GLY A 32 -19.64 -18.40 12.11
C GLY A 32 -18.97 -19.77 11.94
N ALA A 33 -19.33 -20.54 10.91
CA ALA A 33 -18.65 -21.80 10.61
C ALA A 33 -17.15 -21.60 10.32
N ASP A 34 -16.34 -22.60 10.67
CA ASP A 34 -14.92 -22.59 10.37
C ASP A 34 -14.66 -22.97 8.89
N ARG A 35 -13.68 -22.28 8.30
CA ARG A 35 -13.20 -22.54 6.94
C ARG A 35 -12.63 -23.95 6.82
N GLU A 36 -11.91 -24.44 7.83
CA GLU A 36 -11.29 -25.77 7.76
C GLU A 36 -12.33 -26.91 7.84
N GLU A 37 -13.44 -26.71 8.55
CA GLU A 37 -14.58 -27.64 8.52
C GLU A 37 -15.16 -27.76 7.10
N LEU A 38 -15.42 -26.62 6.43
CA LEU A 38 -15.91 -26.62 5.05
C LEU A 38 -14.92 -27.28 4.09
N ARG A 39 -13.61 -27.07 4.32
CA ARG A 39 -12.55 -27.68 3.52
C ARG A 39 -12.52 -29.19 3.66
N ALA A 40 -12.71 -29.72 4.86
CA ALA A 40 -12.82 -31.16 5.11
C ALA A 40 -14.03 -31.79 4.38
N GLU A 41 -15.10 -31.02 4.19
CA GLU A 41 -16.27 -31.41 3.39
C GLU A 41 -16.08 -31.24 1.87
N GLY A 42 -14.88 -30.83 1.42
CA GLY A 42 -14.55 -30.62 0.01
C GLY A 42 -14.98 -29.25 -0.55
N THR A 43 -15.27 -28.28 0.32
CA THR A 43 -15.65 -26.91 -0.07
C THR A 43 -14.56 -25.92 0.35
N THR A 44 -13.96 -25.22 -0.61
CA THR A 44 -12.87 -24.27 -0.35
C THR A 44 -13.38 -22.83 -0.39
N ALA A 45 -13.44 -22.19 0.78
CA ALA A 45 -13.66 -20.76 0.87
C ALA A 45 -12.34 -20.02 0.68
N ALA A 46 -12.20 -19.32 -0.45
CA ALA A 46 -10.98 -18.61 -0.83
C ALA A 46 -10.97 -17.16 -0.39
N VAL A 47 -12.13 -16.50 -0.40
CA VAL A 47 -12.33 -15.15 0.15
C VAL A 47 -13.59 -15.16 1.00
N ILE A 48 -13.54 -14.55 2.17
CA ILE A 48 -14.59 -14.60 3.18
C ILE A 48 -14.77 -13.19 3.75
N ASP A 49 -15.92 -12.60 3.45
CA ASP A 49 -16.36 -11.29 3.96
C ASP A 49 -15.34 -10.16 3.78
N ALA A 50 -14.72 -10.08 2.60
CA ALA A 50 -13.74 -9.03 2.32
C ALA A 50 -14.45 -7.71 1.95
N SER A 51 -14.22 -6.67 2.77
CA SER A 51 -14.76 -5.32 2.55
C SER A 51 -13.66 -4.27 2.68
N PHE A 52 -13.50 -3.43 1.67
CA PHE A 52 -12.53 -2.32 1.66
C PHE A 52 -12.81 -1.35 0.52
N THR A 53 -12.17 -0.18 0.60
CA THR A 53 -12.19 0.84 -0.45
C THR A 53 -10.78 1.28 -0.77
N VAL A 54 -10.53 1.45 -2.08
CA VAL A 54 -9.30 1.98 -2.64
C VAL A 54 -9.59 3.34 -3.23
N GLU A 55 -8.93 4.36 -2.68
CA GLU A 55 -9.14 5.74 -3.08
C GLU A 55 -8.37 6.08 -4.37
N PRO A 56 -8.84 7.06 -5.15
CA PRO A 56 -8.19 7.52 -6.37
C PRO A 56 -6.73 7.92 -6.16
N GLY A 57 -5.83 7.33 -6.95
CA GLY A 57 -4.39 7.63 -6.90
C GLY A 57 -3.65 6.99 -5.72
N GLU A 58 -4.32 6.16 -4.92
CA GLU A 58 -3.73 5.39 -3.83
C GLU A 58 -3.03 4.14 -4.36
N ILE A 59 -1.89 3.75 -3.75
CA ILE A 59 -1.34 2.41 -3.84
C ILE A 59 -1.87 1.60 -2.65
N PHE A 60 -2.85 0.75 -2.92
CA PHE A 60 -3.43 -0.15 -1.94
C PHE A 60 -2.80 -1.54 -2.07
N VAL A 61 -2.09 -1.95 -1.03
CA VAL A 61 -1.39 -3.23 -1.00
C VAL A 61 -2.23 -4.28 -0.29
N VAL A 62 -2.40 -5.44 -0.92
CA VAL A 62 -2.99 -6.63 -0.28
C VAL A 62 -1.87 -7.63 -0.02
N MET A 63 -1.58 -7.85 1.26
CA MET A 63 -0.50 -8.74 1.69
C MET A 63 -1.02 -10.00 2.38
N GLY A 64 -0.18 -11.04 2.44
CA GLY A 64 -0.47 -12.26 3.18
C GLY A 64 0.23 -13.47 2.58
N LEU A 65 0.19 -14.59 3.31
CA LEU A 65 0.85 -15.83 2.87
C LEU A 65 0.21 -16.42 1.59
N SER A 66 0.94 -17.34 0.97
CA SER A 66 0.38 -18.17 -0.09
C SER A 66 -0.89 -18.88 0.41
N GLY A 67 -1.94 -18.91 -0.42
CA GLY A 67 -3.22 -19.54 -0.07
C GLY A 67 -4.18 -18.68 0.78
N SER A 68 -3.84 -17.43 1.11
CA SER A 68 -4.72 -16.54 1.89
C SER A 68 -5.88 -15.91 1.08
N GLY A 69 -5.92 -16.12 -0.25
CA GLY A 69 -7.02 -15.64 -1.10
C GLY A 69 -6.73 -14.39 -1.94
N LYS A 70 -5.53 -13.80 -1.84
CA LYS A 70 -5.16 -12.53 -2.50
C LYS A 70 -5.42 -12.50 -4.01
N SER A 71 -4.84 -13.44 -4.77
CA SER A 71 -5.03 -13.47 -6.23
C SER A 71 -6.48 -13.78 -6.62
N THR A 72 -7.23 -14.51 -5.78
CA THR A 72 -8.67 -14.72 -5.95
C THR A 72 -9.43 -13.41 -5.80
N LEU A 73 -9.10 -12.62 -4.77
CA LEU A 73 -9.66 -11.28 -4.56
C LEU A 73 -9.39 -10.37 -5.75
N LEU A 74 -8.14 -10.30 -6.24
CA LEU A 74 -7.80 -9.45 -7.40
C LEU A 74 -8.58 -9.84 -8.66
N ARG A 75 -8.77 -11.14 -8.90
CA ARG A 75 -9.57 -11.63 -10.04
C ARG A 75 -11.04 -11.27 -9.91
N MET A 76 -11.58 -11.22 -8.68
CA MET A 76 -12.93 -10.71 -8.45
C MET A 76 -13.02 -9.21 -8.70
N LEU A 77 -12.04 -8.43 -8.26
CA LEU A 77 -12.00 -6.98 -8.53
C LEU A 77 -11.98 -6.68 -10.04
N ASN A 78 -11.30 -7.51 -10.84
CA ASN A 78 -11.28 -7.38 -12.29
C ASN A 78 -12.52 -7.97 -13.00
N GLY A 79 -13.41 -8.66 -12.28
CA GLY A 79 -14.50 -9.45 -12.89
C GLY A 79 -14.02 -10.62 -13.76
N LEU A 80 -12.79 -11.11 -13.55
CA LEU A 80 -12.33 -12.38 -14.14
C LEU A 80 -12.89 -13.60 -13.40
N LEU A 81 -13.29 -13.40 -12.14
CA LEU A 81 -13.91 -14.40 -11.31
C LEU A 81 -15.14 -13.79 -10.66
N GLU A 82 -16.30 -14.40 -10.86
CA GLU A 82 -17.52 -13.95 -10.23
C GLU A 82 -17.50 -14.24 -8.72
N PRO A 83 -17.81 -13.27 -7.84
CA PRO A 83 -18.00 -13.53 -6.42
C PRO A 83 -19.15 -14.52 -6.19
N THR A 84 -19.06 -15.34 -5.15
CA THR A 84 -20.20 -16.13 -4.67
C THR A 84 -21.23 -15.23 -3.99
N ALA A 85 -20.77 -14.19 -3.27
CA ALA A 85 -21.62 -13.16 -2.69
C ALA A 85 -20.84 -11.84 -2.57
N GLY A 86 -21.58 -10.74 -2.39
CA GLY A 86 -21.02 -9.39 -2.26
C GLY A 86 -20.94 -8.66 -3.58
N HIS A 87 -20.44 -7.42 -3.53
CA HIS A 87 -20.42 -6.49 -4.66
C HIS A 87 -19.03 -5.91 -4.88
N VAL A 88 -18.67 -5.72 -6.14
CA VAL A 88 -17.49 -4.96 -6.57
C VAL A 88 -17.97 -3.73 -7.31
N ARG A 89 -17.63 -2.53 -6.85
CA ARG A 89 -17.97 -1.29 -7.54
C ARG A 89 -16.73 -0.57 -8.03
N PHE A 90 -16.81 -0.06 -9.25
CA PHE A 90 -15.78 0.77 -9.87
C PHE A 90 -16.41 2.06 -10.37
N GLY A 91 -15.95 3.21 -9.87
CA GLY A 91 -16.54 4.51 -10.19
C GLY A 91 -18.02 4.62 -9.82
N GLY A 92 -18.43 3.93 -8.73
CA GLY A 92 -19.82 3.82 -8.30
C GLY A 92 -20.68 2.82 -9.09
N ARG A 93 -20.15 2.23 -10.16
CA ARG A 93 -20.86 1.21 -10.96
C ARG A 93 -20.57 -0.18 -10.41
N ASP A 94 -21.63 -0.95 -10.12
CA ASP A 94 -21.51 -2.35 -9.69
C ASP A 94 -21.12 -3.26 -10.86
N LEU A 95 -19.93 -3.86 -10.79
CA LEU A 95 -19.39 -4.78 -11.78
C LEU A 95 -20.00 -6.17 -11.71
N THR A 96 -20.65 -6.52 -10.58
CA THR A 96 -21.30 -7.83 -10.39
C THR A 96 -22.72 -7.88 -10.99
N ALA A 97 -23.29 -6.71 -11.31
CA ALA A 97 -24.66 -6.58 -11.80
C ALA A 97 -24.76 -6.25 -13.31
N ILE A 98 -23.62 -6.13 -14.00
CA ILE A 98 -23.57 -5.76 -15.43
C ILE A 98 -23.37 -6.99 -16.31
N ASP A 99 -23.73 -6.87 -17.59
CA ASP A 99 -23.54 -7.95 -18.55
C ASP A 99 -22.08 -8.10 -19.03
N ASP A 100 -21.77 -9.21 -19.69
CA ASP A 100 -20.44 -9.52 -20.21
C ASP A 100 -19.90 -8.50 -21.22
N ARG A 101 -20.79 -7.81 -21.96
CA ARG A 101 -20.39 -6.80 -22.96
C ARG A 101 -19.95 -5.54 -22.24
N GLU A 102 -20.72 -5.09 -21.26
CA GLU A 102 -20.40 -3.94 -20.43
C GLU A 102 -19.15 -4.19 -19.58
N LEU A 103 -19.02 -5.38 -18.98
CA LEU A 103 -17.82 -5.76 -18.22
C LEU A 103 -16.56 -5.78 -19.10
N ARG A 104 -16.67 -6.22 -20.36
CA ARG A 104 -15.56 -6.11 -21.33
C ARG A 104 -15.20 -4.67 -21.65
N ALA A 105 -16.19 -3.78 -21.78
CA ALA A 105 -15.92 -2.37 -22.01
C ALA A 105 -15.20 -1.71 -20.82
N VAL A 106 -15.64 -1.99 -19.58
CA VAL A 106 -14.98 -1.51 -18.36
C VAL A 106 -13.54 -2.01 -18.29
N ARG A 107 -13.28 -3.29 -18.55
CA ARG A 107 -11.90 -3.84 -18.58
C ARG A 107 -11.06 -3.31 -19.72
N ALA A 108 -11.67 -2.94 -20.85
CA ALA A 108 -10.92 -2.40 -21.96
C ALA A 108 -10.36 -1.02 -21.63
N THR A 109 -11.09 -0.18 -20.90
CA THR A 109 -10.73 1.25 -20.73
C THR A 109 -10.41 1.67 -19.29
N GLY A 110 -11.00 1.03 -18.28
CA GLY A 110 -10.93 1.48 -16.88
C GLY A 110 -9.97 0.68 -16.01
N ILE A 111 -9.78 -0.61 -16.28
CA ILE A 111 -9.01 -1.53 -15.43
C ILE A 111 -7.96 -2.26 -16.26
N SER A 112 -6.69 -2.13 -15.87
CA SER A 112 -5.59 -2.92 -16.44
C SER A 112 -5.03 -3.90 -15.42
N MET A 113 -4.48 -5.02 -15.91
CA MET A 113 -3.92 -6.07 -15.06
C MET A 113 -2.49 -6.43 -15.47
N VAL A 114 -1.63 -6.58 -14.47
CA VAL A 114 -0.24 -7.06 -14.58
C VAL A 114 -0.14 -8.36 -13.79
N PHE A 115 0.24 -9.42 -14.48
CA PHE A 115 0.28 -10.78 -13.92
C PHE A 115 1.65 -11.10 -13.31
N GLN A 116 1.67 -12.12 -12.43
CA GLN A 116 2.88 -12.66 -11.81
C GLN A 116 3.87 -13.23 -12.83
N HIS A 117 3.36 -14.05 -13.76
CA HIS A 117 4.10 -14.45 -14.95
C HIS A 117 3.78 -13.46 -16.06
N PHE A 118 4.80 -12.98 -16.77
CA PHE A 118 4.76 -11.84 -17.70
C PHE A 118 3.57 -11.86 -18.69
N ALA A 119 3.04 -13.05 -18.99
CA ALA A 119 1.86 -13.27 -19.81
C ALA A 119 1.96 -12.51 -21.14
N LEU A 120 3.17 -12.43 -21.69
CA LEU A 120 3.45 -11.85 -22.98
C LEU A 120 3.13 -12.87 -24.06
N PHE A 121 2.62 -12.40 -25.20
CA PHE A 121 2.40 -13.23 -26.37
C PHE A 121 3.75 -13.49 -27.04
N PRO A 122 4.23 -14.75 -27.09
CA PRO A 122 5.55 -15.07 -27.63
C PRO A 122 5.61 -14.88 -29.15
N HIS A 123 4.46 -14.90 -29.82
CA HIS A 123 4.31 -14.72 -31.26
C HIS A 123 4.04 -13.26 -31.65
N ARG A 124 4.33 -12.31 -30.76
CA ARG A 124 4.22 -10.87 -31.01
C ARG A 124 5.48 -10.17 -30.53
N SER A 125 5.89 -9.11 -31.22
CA SER A 125 6.99 -8.25 -30.77
C SER A 125 6.64 -7.52 -29.46
N VAL A 126 7.65 -6.92 -28.83
CA VAL A 126 7.49 -6.06 -27.65
C VAL A 126 6.47 -4.94 -27.89
N LEU A 127 6.57 -4.25 -29.04
CA LEU A 127 5.64 -3.19 -29.42
C LEU A 127 4.22 -3.70 -29.60
N GLU A 128 4.05 -4.86 -30.22
CA GLU A 128 2.73 -5.46 -30.43
C GLU A 128 2.10 -5.97 -29.14
N ASN A 129 2.91 -6.45 -28.19
CA ASN A 129 2.47 -6.78 -26.85
C ASN A 129 1.97 -5.53 -26.13
N ALA A 130 2.74 -4.44 -26.15
CA ALA A 130 2.36 -3.18 -25.53
C ALA A 130 1.10 -2.56 -26.19
N ALA A 131 0.94 -2.68 -27.51
CA ALA A 131 -0.19 -2.15 -28.26
C ALA A 131 -1.47 -3.01 -28.18
N TYR A 132 -1.41 -4.22 -27.60
CA TYR A 132 -2.51 -5.19 -27.68
C TYR A 132 -3.83 -4.68 -27.08
N GLY A 133 -3.80 -4.02 -25.91
CA GLY A 133 -5.01 -3.50 -25.29
C GLY A 133 -5.71 -2.46 -26.16
N LEU A 134 -4.93 -1.58 -26.81
CA LEU A 134 -5.42 -0.57 -27.74
C LEU A 134 -5.99 -1.17 -29.04
N GLU A 135 -5.39 -2.29 -29.50
CA GLU A 135 -5.94 -3.07 -30.61
C GLU A 135 -7.34 -3.61 -30.28
N VAL A 136 -7.53 -4.15 -29.08
CA VAL A 136 -8.83 -4.66 -28.61
C VAL A 136 -9.86 -3.53 -28.44
N GLN A 137 -9.43 -2.33 -28.04
CA GLN A 137 -10.27 -1.12 -28.00
C GLN A 137 -10.67 -0.60 -29.40
N GLY A 138 -10.06 -1.11 -30.48
CA GLY A 138 -10.32 -0.63 -31.84
C GLY A 138 -9.58 0.67 -32.20
N VAL A 139 -8.53 1.03 -31.47
CA VAL A 139 -7.72 2.22 -31.76
C VAL A 139 -6.97 2.04 -33.09
N PRO A 140 -6.96 3.06 -33.99
CA PRO A 140 -6.26 2.97 -35.27
C PRO A 140 -4.78 2.60 -35.11
N ARG A 141 -4.26 1.84 -36.08
CA ARG A 141 -2.90 1.26 -36.01
C ARG A 141 -1.81 2.29 -35.75
N ALA A 142 -1.86 3.45 -36.40
CA ALA A 142 -0.85 4.49 -36.20
C ALA A 142 -0.83 4.99 -34.74
N GLU A 143 -2.02 5.26 -34.19
CA GLU A 143 -2.17 5.79 -32.85
C GLU A 143 -1.82 4.76 -31.76
N ARG A 144 -2.25 3.50 -31.93
CA ARG A 144 -1.91 2.46 -30.96
C ARG A 144 -0.41 2.18 -30.88
N LEU A 145 0.30 2.22 -32.01
CA LEU A 145 1.75 2.03 -32.03
C LEU A 145 2.47 3.22 -31.39
N ARG A 146 2.01 4.46 -31.65
CA ARG A 146 2.53 5.67 -31.01
C ARG A 146 2.44 5.59 -29.48
N ARG A 147 1.23 5.33 -28.95
CA ARG A 147 0.98 5.21 -27.50
C ARG A 147 1.77 4.05 -26.88
N ALA A 148 1.88 2.92 -27.58
CA ALA A 148 2.67 1.78 -27.11
C ALA A 148 4.16 2.11 -27.04
N THR A 149 4.72 2.83 -28.02
CA THR A 149 6.11 3.30 -28.00
C THR A 149 6.34 4.28 -26.83
N GLU A 150 5.42 5.22 -26.60
CA GLU A 150 5.50 6.15 -25.46
C GLU A 150 5.51 5.39 -24.12
N ALA A 151 4.60 4.41 -23.96
CA ALA A 151 4.55 3.58 -22.75
C ALA A 151 5.83 2.74 -22.56
N LEU A 152 6.38 2.18 -23.65
CA LEU A 152 7.65 1.45 -23.59
C LEU A 152 8.81 2.36 -23.19
N ALA A 153 8.86 3.59 -23.69
CA ALA A 153 9.88 4.58 -23.30
C ALA A 153 9.79 4.95 -21.82
N LEU A 154 8.58 5.17 -21.29
CA LEU A 154 8.35 5.37 -19.85
C LEU A 154 8.79 4.17 -19.01
N CYS A 155 8.63 2.96 -19.56
CA CYS A 155 9.12 1.73 -18.96
C CYS A 155 10.64 1.50 -19.14
N GLY A 156 11.38 2.41 -19.77
CA GLY A 156 12.82 2.27 -19.99
C GLY A 156 13.18 1.21 -21.04
N LEU A 157 12.28 0.95 -21.99
CA LEU A 157 12.43 -0.03 -23.08
C LEU A 157 12.53 0.63 -24.46
N ALA A 158 12.89 1.91 -24.52
CA ALA A 158 13.15 2.58 -25.80
C ALA A 158 14.26 1.84 -26.58
N GLY A 159 14.01 1.57 -27.86
CA GLY A 159 14.92 0.82 -28.74
C GLY A 159 14.69 -0.70 -28.77
N TRP A 160 13.84 -1.25 -27.88
CA TRP A 160 13.50 -2.68 -27.82
C TRP A 160 12.18 -3.03 -28.52
N GLU A 161 11.58 -2.07 -29.23
CA GLU A 161 10.21 -2.20 -29.78
C GLU A 161 10.07 -3.38 -30.75
N LYS A 162 11.15 -3.70 -31.47
CA LYS A 162 11.18 -4.76 -32.50
C LYS A 162 11.62 -6.11 -31.95
N SER A 163 12.06 -6.18 -30.70
CA SER A 163 12.50 -7.42 -30.09
C SER A 163 11.32 -8.34 -29.77
N TRP A 164 11.65 -9.60 -29.54
CA TRP A 164 10.71 -10.65 -29.13
C TRP A 164 10.85 -10.94 -27.63
N PRO A 165 9.79 -11.42 -26.95
CA PRO A 165 9.83 -11.66 -25.51
C PRO A 165 10.95 -12.59 -25.03
N ASP A 166 11.34 -13.58 -25.84
CA ASP A 166 12.42 -14.53 -25.57
C ASP A 166 13.83 -13.93 -25.70
N GLU A 167 13.95 -12.76 -26.33
CA GLU A 167 15.21 -12.00 -26.42
C GLU A 167 15.43 -11.10 -25.18
N LEU A 168 14.46 -11.06 -24.25
CA LEU A 168 14.46 -10.17 -23.09
C LEU A 168 14.75 -10.89 -21.78
N SER A 169 15.44 -10.19 -20.86
CA SER A 169 15.53 -10.63 -19.46
C SER A 169 14.17 -10.60 -18.77
N GLY A 170 14.00 -11.34 -17.67
CA GLY A 170 12.73 -11.36 -16.91
C GLY A 170 12.27 -9.97 -16.45
N GLY A 171 13.20 -9.12 -16.00
CA GLY A 171 12.88 -7.73 -15.64
C GLY A 171 12.38 -6.90 -16.83
N MET A 172 12.98 -7.08 -18.01
CA MET A 172 12.52 -6.43 -19.24
C MET A 172 11.15 -6.94 -19.66
N GLN A 173 10.88 -8.25 -19.58
CA GLN A 173 9.56 -8.81 -19.85
C GLN A 173 8.49 -8.23 -18.91
N GLN A 174 8.82 -8.03 -17.62
CA GLN A 174 7.93 -7.36 -16.67
C GLN A 174 7.62 -5.91 -17.08
N ARG A 175 8.64 -5.17 -17.52
CA ARG A 175 8.50 -3.79 -18.03
C ARG A 175 7.62 -3.73 -19.27
N VAL A 176 7.65 -4.74 -20.15
CA VAL A 176 6.72 -4.85 -21.28
C VAL A 176 5.29 -5.07 -20.78
N GLY A 177 5.09 -5.94 -19.78
CA GLY A 177 3.79 -6.17 -19.15
C GLY A 177 3.21 -4.90 -18.52
N LEU A 178 4.05 -4.12 -17.85
CA LEU A 178 3.69 -2.81 -17.30
C LEU A 178 3.38 -1.79 -18.42
N ALA A 179 4.21 -1.72 -19.45
CA ALA A 179 3.98 -0.84 -20.60
C ALA A 179 2.65 -1.15 -21.31
N ARG A 180 2.31 -2.44 -21.45
CA ARG A 180 1.02 -2.89 -22.00
C ARG A 180 -0.16 -2.39 -21.19
N ALA A 181 -0.07 -2.42 -19.87
CA ALA A 181 -1.11 -1.90 -19.00
C ALA A 181 -1.22 -0.37 -19.12
N LEU A 182 -0.09 0.34 -19.06
CA LEU A 182 -0.03 1.80 -19.14
C LEU A 182 -0.48 2.34 -20.50
N ALA A 183 -0.20 1.65 -21.59
CA ALA A 183 -0.55 2.08 -22.94
C ALA A 183 -2.06 2.31 -23.11
N THR A 184 -2.89 1.53 -22.40
CA THR A 184 -4.36 1.66 -22.44
C THR A 184 -4.89 2.90 -21.75
N ASP A 185 -4.07 3.59 -20.94
CA ASP A 185 -4.45 4.72 -20.09
C ASP A 185 -5.55 4.40 -19.06
N ALA A 186 -5.66 3.14 -18.64
CA ALA A 186 -6.61 2.71 -17.61
C ALA A 186 -6.46 3.48 -16.29
N ASP A 187 -7.56 3.64 -15.57
CA ASP A 187 -7.60 4.38 -14.31
C ASP A 187 -7.04 3.57 -13.13
N VAL A 188 -7.27 2.25 -13.16
CA VAL A 188 -6.83 1.29 -12.12
C VAL A 188 -5.85 0.29 -12.71
N LEU A 189 -4.77 0.06 -11.96
CA LEU A 189 -3.77 -0.97 -12.23
C LEU A 189 -3.85 -2.07 -11.15
N LEU A 190 -4.20 -3.29 -11.56
CA LEU A 190 -4.22 -4.47 -10.70
C LEU A 190 -2.94 -5.28 -10.90
N MET A 191 -2.16 -5.52 -9.85
CA MET A 191 -0.86 -6.20 -9.94
C MET A 191 -0.84 -7.43 -9.03
N ASP A 192 -0.65 -8.63 -9.61
CA ASP A 192 -0.65 -9.92 -8.90
C ASP A 192 0.78 -10.42 -8.71
N GLU A 193 1.40 -10.20 -7.54
CA GLU A 193 2.77 -10.65 -7.18
C GLU A 193 3.82 -10.39 -8.28
N SER A 194 3.69 -9.25 -8.97
CA SER A 194 4.39 -8.96 -10.22
C SER A 194 5.90 -8.81 -10.11
N PHE A 195 6.44 -8.70 -8.89
CA PHE A 195 7.87 -8.55 -8.64
C PHE A 195 8.50 -9.75 -7.92
N SER A 196 7.70 -10.74 -7.55
CA SER A 196 8.13 -11.92 -6.79
C SER A 196 9.18 -12.77 -7.53
N ALA A 197 9.06 -12.88 -8.85
CA ALA A 197 9.95 -13.68 -9.69
C ALA A 197 11.26 -12.98 -10.08
N LEU A 198 11.48 -11.74 -9.62
CA LEU A 198 12.63 -10.92 -10.01
C LEU A 198 13.74 -10.97 -8.96
N ASP A 199 14.98 -10.90 -9.42
CA ASP A 199 16.17 -10.74 -8.57
C ASP A 199 16.09 -9.45 -7.72
N PRO A 200 16.69 -9.40 -6.52
CA PRO A 200 16.52 -8.27 -5.59
C PRO A 200 16.86 -6.88 -6.15
N LEU A 201 17.89 -6.77 -7.00
CA LEU A 201 18.28 -5.49 -7.62
C LEU A 201 17.22 -5.03 -8.64
N ILE A 202 16.83 -5.93 -9.55
CA ILE A 202 15.80 -5.65 -10.56
C ILE A 202 14.45 -5.37 -9.92
N ARG A 203 14.11 -6.10 -8.85
CA ARG A 203 12.91 -5.85 -8.04
C ARG A 203 12.91 -4.41 -7.51
N ARG A 204 14.02 -3.98 -6.90
CA ARG A 204 14.15 -2.61 -6.38
C ARG A 204 13.99 -1.56 -7.48
N ASP A 205 14.67 -1.75 -8.61
CA ASP A 205 14.57 -0.82 -9.75
C ASP A 205 13.13 -0.73 -10.28
N MET A 206 12.42 -1.86 -10.33
CA MET A 206 11.01 -1.89 -10.73
C MET A 206 10.07 -1.20 -9.74
N GLN A 207 10.32 -1.35 -8.44
CA GLN A 207 9.58 -0.66 -7.39
C GLN A 207 9.77 0.86 -7.49
N ASP A 208 11.01 1.32 -7.67
CA ASP A 208 11.32 2.75 -7.84
C ASP A 208 10.61 3.32 -9.09
N GLN A 209 10.63 2.57 -10.19
CA GLN A 209 9.92 2.95 -11.40
C GLN A 209 8.40 3.01 -11.21
N LEU A 210 7.81 2.07 -10.46
CA LEU A 210 6.37 2.10 -10.15
C LEU A 210 6.00 3.36 -9.35
N LEU A 211 6.82 3.74 -8.38
CA LEU A 211 6.63 4.95 -7.59
C LEU A 211 6.74 6.22 -8.45
N GLU A 212 7.73 6.31 -9.33
CA GLU A 212 7.87 7.43 -10.28
C GLU A 212 6.65 7.55 -11.20
N LEU A 213 6.17 6.41 -11.72
CA LEU A 213 4.98 6.35 -12.56
C LEU A 213 3.72 6.75 -11.80
N GLN A 214 3.54 6.30 -10.56
CA GLN A 214 2.42 6.71 -9.73
C GLN A 214 2.48 8.20 -9.42
N GLN A 215 3.66 8.76 -9.15
CA GLN A 215 3.82 10.19 -8.89
C GLN A 215 3.45 11.03 -10.12
N THR A 216 3.79 10.56 -11.31
CA THR A 216 3.57 11.27 -12.57
C THR A 216 2.14 11.12 -13.09
N LEU A 217 1.60 9.89 -13.05
CA LEU A 217 0.32 9.55 -13.69
C LEU A 217 -0.85 9.51 -12.72
N LYS A 218 -0.59 9.47 -11.40
CA LYS A 218 -1.60 9.43 -10.33
C LYS A 218 -2.68 8.36 -10.53
N LYS A 219 -2.28 7.21 -11.07
CA LYS A 219 -3.14 6.04 -11.26
C LYS A 219 -3.40 5.36 -9.93
N THR A 220 -4.59 4.77 -9.78
CA THR A 220 -4.93 3.93 -8.63
C THR A 220 -4.30 2.56 -8.81
N ILE A 221 -3.61 2.03 -7.81
CA ILE A 221 -2.89 0.75 -7.91
C ILE A 221 -3.37 -0.18 -6.81
N VAL A 222 -3.80 -1.39 -7.18
CA VAL A 222 -4.00 -2.50 -6.23
C VAL A 222 -2.88 -3.48 -6.43
N PHE A 223 -2.00 -3.61 -5.43
CA PHE A 223 -0.79 -4.38 -5.52
C PHE A 223 -0.82 -5.56 -4.56
N ILE A 224 -0.58 -6.77 -5.06
CA ILE A 224 -0.50 -7.98 -4.22
C ILE A 224 0.95 -8.36 -4.02
N THR A 225 1.29 -8.64 -2.76
CA THR A 225 2.59 -9.23 -2.41
C THR A 225 2.49 -10.15 -1.20
N HIS A 226 3.54 -10.94 -0.99
CA HIS A 226 3.77 -11.68 0.24
C HIS A 226 4.93 -11.09 1.06
N ASP A 227 5.65 -10.09 0.52
CA ASP A 227 6.79 -9.44 1.16
C ASP A 227 6.34 -8.16 1.87
N LEU A 228 6.54 -8.10 3.20
CA LEU A 228 6.17 -6.93 3.98
C LEU A 228 7.03 -5.71 3.66
N ASN A 229 8.32 -5.87 3.34
CA ASN A 229 9.18 -4.74 2.99
C ASN A 229 8.70 -4.07 1.70
N GLU A 230 8.18 -4.86 0.77
CA GLU A 230 7.58 -4.35 -0.46
C GLU A 230 6.27 -3.63 -0.18
N ALA A 231 5.40 -4.19 0.66
CA ALA A 231 4.16 -3.55 1.08
C ALA A 231 4.41 -2.20 1.77
N MET A 232 5.40 -2.15 2.66
CA MET A 232 5.78 -0.94 3.41
C MET A 232 6.41 0.14 2.51
N ARG A 233 7.15 -0.27 1.48
CA ARG A 233 7.81 0.66 0.56
C ARG A 233 6.84 1.26 -0.45
N LEU A 234 5.90 0.46 -0.96
CA LEU A 234 5.01 0.86 -2.06
C LEU A 234 3.66 1.38 -1.57
N GLY A 235 3.12 0.81 -0.48
CA GLY A 235 1.73 0.98 -0.10
C GLY A 235 1.46 2.25 0.70
N ASP A 236 0.46 3.01 0.26
CA ASP A 236 -0.16 4.06 1.07
C ASP A 236 -1.00 3.43 2.19
N ARG A 237 -1.74 2.37 1.85
CA ARG A 237 -2.48 1.52 2.80
C ARG A 237 -2.27 0.05 2.48
N ILE A 238 -2.28 -0.75 3.53
CA ILE A 238 -2.01 -2.18 3.49
C ILE A 238 -3.20 -2.92 4.11
N ALA A 239 -3.72 -3.89 3.39
CA ALA A 239 -4.67 -4.89 3.88
C ALA A 239 -3.97 -6.23 4.06
N VAL A 240 -3.93 -6.71 5.29
CA VAL A 240 -3.37 -8.03 5.63
C VAL A 240 -4.46 -9.08 5.51
N MET A 241 -4.23 -10.11 4.71
CA MET A 241 -5.15 -11.23 4.49
C MET A 241 -4.62 -12.52 5.10
N ARG A 242 -5.50 -13.19 5.85
CA ARG A 242 -5.29 -14.52 6.42
C ARG A 242 -6.53 -15.36 6.20
N ASP A 243 -6.33 -16.59 5.74
CA ASP A 243 -7.40 -17.58 5.62
C ASP A 243 -8.67 -17.08 4.90
N GLY A 244 -8.49 -16.30 3.84
CA GLY A 244 -9.57 -15.71 3.04
C GLY A 244 -10.18 -14.43 3.62
N ARG A 245 -9.81 -14.02 4.85
CA ARG A 245 -10.32 -12.84 5.54
C ARG A 245 -9.29 -11.72 5.53
N ILE A 246 -9.75 -10.48 5.50
CA ILE A 246 -8.91 -9.31 5.82
C ILE A 246 -8.87 -9.21 7.34
N VAL A 247 -7.67 -9.34 7.93
CA VAL A 247 -7.48 -9.29 9.39
C VAL A 247 -7.20 -7.87 9.89
N GLN A 248 -6.53 -7.05 9.06
CA GLN A 248 -6.25 -5.66 9.39
C GLN A 248 -6.12 -4.85 8.10
N THR A 249 -6.57 -3.59 8.13
CA THR A 249 -6.29 -2.60 7.11
C THR A 249 -5.80 -1.32 7.77
N GLY A 250 -4.70 -0.75 7.30
CA GLY A 250 -4.12 0.44 7.91
C GLY A 250 -2.95 0.99 7.10
N THR A 251 -2.35 2.07 7.61
CA THR A 251 -1.07 2.56 7.06
C THR A 251 0.06 1.62 7.42
N ALA A 252 1.19 1.74 6.72
CA ALA A 252 2.44 1.06 7.07
C ALA A 252 2.80 1.22 8.56
N GLU A 253 2.66 2.44 9.10
CA GLU A 253 2.88 2.74 10.51
C GLU A 253 1.88 2.02 11.44
N ASP A 254 0.59 2.00 11.10
CA ASP A 254 -0.43 1.33 11.91
C ASP A 254 -0.17 -0.16 12.06
N ILE A 255 0.20 -0.82 10.95
CA ILE A 255 0.52 -2.25 10.93
C ILE A 255 1.73 -2.56 11.83
N LEU A 256 2.77 -1.71 11.83
CA LEU A 256 3.99 -1.92 12.62
C LEU A 256 3.82 -1.62 14.11
N ILE A 257 3.08 -0.56 14.46
CA ILE A 257 2.98 -0.08 15.84
C ILE A 257 1.83 -0.76 16.58
N ARG A 258 0.75 -1.08 15.86
CA ARG A 258 -0.49 -1.62 16.42
C ARG A 258 -0.97 -2.81 15.59
N PRO A 259 -0.21 -3.93 15.55
CA PRO A 259 -0.69 -5.15 14.91
C PRO A 259 -1.98 -5.63 15.59
N ALA A 260 -2.97 -6.02 14.78
CA ALA A 260 -4.29 -6.40 15.28
C ALA A 260 -4.29 -7.73 16.04
N ASP A 261 -3.41 -8.67 15.66
CA ASP A 261 -3.26 -9.98 16.28
C ASP A 261 -1.80 -10.47 16.19
N ASP A 262 -1.53 -11.63 16.80
CA ASP A 262 -0.21 -12.27 16.79
C ASP A 262 0.24 -12.65 15.37
N TYR A 263 -0.70 -12.91 14.47
CA TYR A 263 -0.38 -13.20 13.08
C TYR A 263 0.19 -11.98 12.39
N VAL A 264 -0.46 -10.81 12.47
CA VAL A 264 0.08 -9.56 11.94
C VAL A 264 1.41 -9.22 12.60
N ALA A 265 1.50 -9.36 13.92
CA ALA A 265 2.74 -9.09 14.66
C ALA A 265 3.91 -9.93 14.13
N SER A 266 3.68 -11.21 13.80
CA SER A 266 4.72 -12.10 13.26
C SER A 266 5.30 -11.62 11.92
N PHE A 267 4.52 -10.97 11.04
CA PHE A 267 5.08 -10.42 9.80
C PHE A 267 5.99 -9.22 10.07
N THR A 268 5.69 -8.45 11.12
CA THR A 268 6.40 -7.20 11.40
C THR A 268 7.75 -7.38 12.11
N GLN A 269 8.09 -8.60 12.55
CA GLN A 269 9.30 -8.89 13.33
C GLN A 269 10.58 -8.59 12.54
N ASP A 270 10.65 -9.01 11.27
CA ASP A 270 11.86 -8.89 10.45
C ASP A 270 11.92 -7.57 9.64
N VAL A 271 11.06 -6.60 9.95
CA VAL A 271 11.02 -5.32 9.24
C VAL A 271 11.91 -4.28 9.91
N ASP A 272 12.72 -3.61 9.08
CA ASP A 272 13.48 -2.45 9.51
C ASP A 272 12.55 -1.25 9.78
N ARG A 273 12.07 -1.16 11.03
CA ARG A 273 11.17 -0.10 11.50
C ARG A 273 11.74 1.31 11.29
N SER A 274 13.07 1.45 11.24
CA SER A 274 13.72 2.76 11.08
C SER A 274 13.43 3.45 9.75
N ARG A 275 13.02 2.68 8.74
CA ARG A 275 12.71 3.18 7.39
C ARG A 275 11.26 3.63 7.22
N VAL A 276 10.37 3.17 8.09
CA VAL A 276 8.92 3.36 7.95
C VAL A 276 8.40 4.36 8.96
N LEU A 277 8.97 4.38 10.17
CA LEU A 277 8.45 5.22 11.25
C LEU A 277 8.78 6.70 11.04
N THR A 278 7.83 7.56 11.44
CA THR A 278 8.00 9.01 11.58
C THR A 278 8.05 9.44 13.04
N ALA A 279 8.36 10.72 13.29
CA ALA A 279 8.30 11.28 14.64
C ALA A 279 6.90 11.15 15.26
N ARG A 280 5.83 11.29 14.46
CA ARG A 280 4.44 11.12 14.89
C ARG A 280 4.18 9.72 15.46
N ALA A 281 4.73 8.70 14.82
CA ALA A 281 4.57 7.31 15.21
C ALA A 281 5.21 7.00 16.57
N VAL A 282 6.35 7.64 16.87
CA VAL A 282 7.15 7.32 18.06
C VAL A 282 7.00 8.32 19.19
N MET A 283 6.41 9.49 18.96
CA MET A 283 6.27 10.52 20.00
C MET A 283 5.32 10.10 21.13
N ASP A 284 5.61 10.61 22.31
CA ASP A 284 4.70 10.63 23.43
C ASP A 284 3.81 11.88 23.35
N THR A 285 2.50 11.68 23.41
CA THR A 285 1.48 12.73 23.34
C THR A 285 0.96 13.14 24.73
N ALA A 286 1.34 12.41 25.79
CA ALA A 286 0.92 12.70 27.15
C ALA A 286 1.71 13.86 27.79
N VAL A 287 2.89 14.18 27.25
CA VAL A 287 3.76 15.24 27.78
C VAL A 287 3.23 16.62 27.36
N ARG A 288 3.07 17.52 28.33
CA ARG A 288 2.59 18.90 28.15
C ARG A 288 3.39 19.85 29.04
N GLY A 289 4.07 20.85 28.48
CA GLY A 289 4.88 21.80 29.22
C GLY A 289 5.86 22.62 28.35
N ASP A 290 6.94 23.10 28.97
CA ASP A 290 7.97 23.96 28.38
C ASP A 290 9.02 23.16 27.56
N GLU A 291 8.76 21.89 27.22
CA GLU A 291 9.69 21.03 26.49
C GLU A 291 10.03 21.56 25.08
N ALA A 292 9.20 22.46 24.54
CA ALA A 292 9.39 23.18 23.28
C ALA A 292 10.10 24.54 23.41
N ASP A 293 10.39 25.01 24.63
CA ASP A 293 10.96 26.34 24.88
C ASP A 293 12.49 26.40 24.68
N CYS A 294 13.10 25.31 24.19
CA CYS A 294 14.51 25.21 23.83
C CYS A 294 14.80 25.67 22.39
N GLY A 295 15.86 26.48 22.19
CA GLY A 295 16.32 26.97 20.87
C GLY A 295 17.02 25.91 20.01
N CYS A 296 17.11 24.68 20.50
CA CYS A 296 17.62 23.52 19.81
C CYS A 296 16.73 23.07 18.63
N GLY A 297 17.29 22.20 17.79
CA GLY A 297 16.55 21.62 16.67
C GLY A 297 15.33 20.83 17.13
N THR A 298 14.19 21.07 16.47
CA THR A 298 12.91 20.38 16.73
C THR A 298 12.52 19.50 15.55
N ALA A 299 11.74 18.47 15.82
CA ALA A 299 11.19 17.60 14.79
C ALA A 299 9.83 18.10 14.30
N THR A 300 9.50 17.81 13.05
CA THR A 300 8.13 17.85 12.55
C THR A 300 7.49 16.46 12.71
N PRO A 301 6.15 16.32 12.76
CA PRO A 301 5.50 15.02 12.89
C PRO A 301 5.90 14.03 11.81
N ASP A 302 6.14 14.52 10.60
CA ASP A 302 6.44 13.70 9.42
C ASP A 302 7.97 13.50 9.24
N MET A 303 8.79 13.94 10.19
CA MET A 303 10.24 13.73 10.16
C MET A 303 10.56 12.23 10.22
N PRO A 304 11.37 11.70 9.28
CA PRO A 304 11.78 10.30 9.28
C PRO A 304 12.51 9.89 10.57
N PHE A 305 12.30 8.65 11.01
CA PHE A 305 12.91 8.13 12.23
C PHE A 305 14.46 8.20 12.23
N ALA A 306 15.10 8.01 11.07
CA ALA A 306 16.55 8.14 10.94
C ALA A 306 17.04 9.57 11.25
N ASP A 307 16.35 10.58 10.72
CA ASP A 307 16.66 12.00 10.97
C ASP A 307 16.36 12.37 12.42
N LEU A 308 15.28 11.83 12.97
CA LEU A 308 14.92 11.98 14.37
C LEU A 308 15.97 11.37 15.32
N CYS A 309 16.52 10.20 14.98
CA CYS A 309 17.64 9.60 15.70
C CYS A 309 18.89 10.48 15.63
N ALA A 310 19.22 10.98 14.45
CA ALA A 310 20.36 11.88 14.25
C ALA A 310 20.21 13.20 15.03
N LEU A 311 18.99 13.73 15.09
CA LEU A 311 18.65 14.92 15.87
C LEU A 311 18.75 14.63 17.37
N SER A 312 18.13 13.53 17.85
CA SER A 312 18.18 13.13 19.25
C SER A 312 19.59 12.82 19.72
N ALA A 313 20.48 12.31 18.87
CA ALA A 313 21.87 12.03 19.23
C ALA A 313 22.69 13.30 19.53
N ARG A 314 22.25 14.46 19.02
CA ARG A 314 22.89 15.76 19.25
C ARG A 314 22.32 16.51 20.46
N LEU A 315 21.21 16.03 21.02
CA LEU A 315 20.48 16.68 22.09
C LEU A 315 20.57 15.85 23.37
N SER A 316 20.75 16.52 24.51
CA SER A 316 20.83 15.85 25.82
C SER A 316 19.46 15.69 26.50
N HIS A 317 18.39 16.12 25.83
CA HIS A 317 17.02 16.12 26.33
C HIS A 317 16.06 15.57 25.25
N PRO A 318 14.81 15.24 25.59
CA PRO A 318 13.81 14.78 24.62
C PRO A 318 13.64 15.77 23.45
N VAL A 319 13.38 15.23 22.25
CA VAL A 319 13.15 16.04 21.04
C VAL A 319 11.69 16.51 21.03
N ALA A 320 11.47 17.83 20.99
CA ALA A 320 10.11 18.38 20.82
C ALA A 320 9.65 18.22 19.36
N VAL A 321 8.41 17.75 19.18
CA VAL A 321 7.74 17.62 17.88
C VAL A 321 6.72 18.75 17.74
N LEU A 322 6.91 19.61 16.73
CA LEU A 322 6.08 20.80 16.51
C LEU A 322 5.27 20.69 15.23
N ASP A 323 4.01 21.10 15.25
CA ASP A 323 3.21 21.22 14.03
C ASP A 323 3.67 22.38 13.12
N GLY A 324 3.06 22.52 11.93
CA GLY A 324 3.36 23.60 10.99
C GLY A 324 3.07 25.02 11.49
N LYS A 325 2.43 25.17 12.65
CA LYS A 325 2.17 26.45 13.33
C LYS A 325 3.13 26.69 14.51
N GLY A 326 4.06 25.77 14.75
CA GLY A 326 5.03 25.83 15.85
C GLY A 326 4.47 25.39 17.20
N ALA A 327 3.29 24.76 17.24
CA ALA A 327 2.70 24.25 18.47
C ALA A 327 3.25 22.85 18.81
N LEU A 328 3.50 22.60 20.10
CA LEU A 328 3.96 21.30 20.59
C LEU A 328 2.85 20.25 20.44
N VAL A 329 3.12 19.20 19.68
CA VAL A 329 2.19 18.07 19.47
C VAL A 329 2.64 16.78 20.18
N GLY A 330 3.91 16.71 20.57
CA GLY A 330 4.46 15.59 21.34
C GLY A 330 5.96 15.74 21.56
N VAL A 331 6.53 14.83 22.34
CA VAL A 331 7.97 14.77 22.57
C VAL A 331 8.49 13.37 22.35
N VAL A 332 9.75 13.25 21.97
CA VAL A 332 10.41 11.96 21.73
C VAL A 332 11.57 11.80 22.71
N PRO A 333 11.39 11.04 23.80
CA PRO A 333 12.47 10.68 24.70
C PRO A 333 13.46 9.71 24.03
N GLN A 334 14.75 9.86 24.30
CA GLN A 334 15.79 8.99 23.71
C GLN A 334 15.57 7.50 24.04
N ARG A 335 15.09 7.18 25.26
CA ARG A 335 14.74 5.81 25.67
C ARG A 335 13.70 5.15 24.76
N ARG A 336 12.78 5.96 24.22
CA ARG A 336 11.71 5.50 23.35
C ARG A 336 12.25 5.14 21.96
N LEU A 337 13.17 5.95 21.42
CA LEU A 337 13.88 5.65 20.17
C LEU A 337 14.65 4.32 20.27
N ILE A 338 15.35 4.08 21.38
CA ILE A 338 16.09 2.83 21.60
C ILE A 338 15.13 1.64 21.71
N GLY A 339 13.98 1.79 22.37
CA GLY A 339 12.95 0.74 22.45
C GLY A 339 12.45 0.31 21.07
N PHE A 340 12.19 1.26 20.17
CA PHE A 340 11.76 0.96 18.80
C PHE A 340 12.84 0.27 17.95
N LEU A 341 14.13 0.51 18.22
CA LEU A 341 15.26 -0.14 17.55
C LEU A 341 15.57 -1.54 18.12
N GLY A 342 15.33 -1.76 19.41
CA GLY A 342 15.77 -2.96 20.15
C GLY A 342 14.76 -4.11 20.18
N ASP A 343 13.70 -4.03 19.39
CA ASP A 343 12.62 -5.03 19.28
C ASP A 343 11.94 -5.41 20.61
N ARG A 344 12.03 -4.52 21.61
CA ARG A 344 11.21 -4.59 22.81
C ARG A 344 9.98 -3.77 22.56
N ASP A 345 8.86 -4.48 22.38
CA ASP A 345 7.49 -3.96 22.40
C ASP A 345 7.42 -2.63 23.17
N GLY A 346 6.93 -1.58 22.53
CA GLY A 346 6.58 -0.31 23.18
C GLY A 346 5.47 -0.44 24.25
N ARG A 347 5.11 -1.66 24.65
CA ARG A 347 4.11 -2.00 25.67
C ARG A 347 4.59 -1.74 27.09
N ASP A 348 5.89 -1.61 27.34
CA ASP A 348 6.43 -1.30 28.68
C ASP A 348 6.17 0.16 29.15
N SER A 349 5.33 0.93 28.45
CA SER A 349 4.95 2.28 28.87
C SER A 349 3.45 2.50 29.08
N GLN A 350 2.63 1.44 29.06
CA GLN A 350 1.20 1.50 29.46
C GLN A 350 0.92 0.99 30.88
N ASP A 351 1.95 0.60 31.65
CA ASP A 351 1.79 0.52 33.09
C ASP A 351 1.73 1.96 33.62
N GLY A 352 0.52 2.41 33.98
CA GLY A 352 0.23 3.69 34.64
C GLY A 352 0.82 3.81 36.05
N ARG A 353 2.03 3.30 36.26
CA ARG A 353 2.85 3.57 37.43
C ARG A 353 3.62 4.87 37.15
N PRO A 354 3.51 5.89 38.02
CA PRO A 354 4.40 7.03 37.96
C PRO A 354 5.85 6.52 38.04
N ASP A 355 6.69 7.03 37.15
CA ASP A 355 8.13 6.80 37.17
C ASP A 355 8.66 7.02 38.61
N PRO A 356 9.28 6.02 39.29
CA PRO A 356 9.86 6.23 40.62
C PRO A 356 11.06 7.20 40.58
N GLN A 357 11.49 7.59 39.38
CA GLN A 357 12.47 8.62 39.13
C GLN A 357 11.91 9.58 38.08
N GLY A 358 10.94 10.40 38.48
CA GLY A 358 10.65 11.66 37.80
C GLY A 358 11.87 12.57 37.85
N ALA A 359 12.87 12.29 37.01
CA ALA A 359 13.91 13.24 36.69
C ALA A 359 13.21 14.39 35.96
N ALA A 360 13.15 15.55 36.61
CA ALA A 360 12.72 16.78 35.96
C ALA A 360 13.48 16.91 34.63
N PRO A 361 12.81 17.32 33.54
CA PRO A 361 13.49 17.53 32.27
C PRO A 361 14.69 18.44 32.53
N VAL A 362 15.88 18.01 32.16
CA VAL A 362 17.08 18.85 32.26
C VAL A 362 16.83 20.04 31.35
N PRO A 363 16.68 21.26 31.88
CA PRO A 363 16.44 22.42 31.05
C PRO A 363 17.65 22.59 30.14
N CYS A 364 17.39 22.73 28.84
CA CYS A 364 18.45 23.02 27.90
C CYS A 364 19.00 24.42 28.18
N ASP A 365 20.32 24.58 28.14
CA ASP A 365 21.01 25.85 28.45
C ASP A 365 20.73 26.99 27.44
N ALA A 366 19.89 26.76 26.41
CA ALA A 366 19.58 27.72 25.35
C ALA A 366 18.05 27.94 25.22
N PRO A 367 17.46 28.91 25.94
CA PRO A 367 16.04 29.25 25.79
C PRO A 367 15.73 29.90 24.43
N ARG A 368 14.55 29.62 23.85
CA ARG A 368 14.04 30.31 22.67
C ARG A 368 13.81 31.78 22.98
N ASP A 369 14.37 32.67 22.16
CA ASP A 369 14.12 34.10 22.25
C ASP A 369 12.61 34.38 22.08
N LYS A 370 11.91 34.70 23.18
CA LYS A 370 10.53 35.22 23.16
C LYS A 370 10.54 36.69 22.73
N ALA A 371 11.14 36.99 21.58
CA ALA A 371 11.06 38.30 20.95
C ALA A 371 10.04 38.24 19.81
N VAL A 372 8.83 38.73 20.11
CA VAL A 372 7.79 39.31 19.23
C VAL A 372 6.40 38.83 19.70
N ARG A 373 5.88 39.48 20.74
CA ARG A 373 4.46 39.91 20.87
C ARG A 373 4.24 40.59 22.23
N ALA A 374 4.63 41.86 22.31
CA ALA A 374 3.95 42.82 23.17
C ALA A 374 3.79 44.11 22.35
N VAL A 375 2.65 44.19 21.67
CA VAL A 375 2.15 45.44 21.08
C VAL A 375 1.96 46.41 22.25
N LYS A 376 2.64 47.56 22.18
CA LYS A 376 2.39 48.72 23.04
C LYS A 376 0.90 49.06 22.97
N ALA A 377 0.20 48.93 24.09
CA ALA A 377 -1.06 49.64 24.29
C ALA A 377 -0.73 51.00 24.88
N SER A 378 -1.11 52.03 24.13
CA SER A 378 -1.01 53.45 24.49
C SER A 378 -1.86 53.78 25.73
N ALA A 379 -1.31 54.62 26.60
CA ALA A 379 -2.01 55.69 27.30
C ALA A 379 -1.01 56.83 27.52
#